data_AF-A0A8J8JSP1-F1
#
_entry.id   AF-A0A8J8JSP1-F1
#
_cell.length_a   1.000
_cell.length_b   1.000
_cell.length_c   1.000
_cell.angle_alpha   90.00
_cell.angle_beta   90.00
_cell.angle_gamma   90.00
#
_symmetry.space_group_name_H-M   'P 1'
#
loop_
_entity.id
_entity.type
_entity.pdbx_description
1 polymer ?
#
loop_
_entity_poly.entity_id
_entity_poly.type
_entity_poly.pdbx_seq_one_letter_code
_entity_poly.pdbx_strand_id
1 'polypeptide(L)'
;MKSVSFEIPTEQLNKLLEMYPNKGKNSDVGNIAVMVAELYFKSLDPDSIFTRGSIDLQVTSKGRTENYEIKGTEDADIAWAKLKVSSRQCYDELVAGMILIRVTNIRNAKVILHFMKYGEDFTMVEEPRWSIKKVSNK
;
A
#
# COMPACT_ATOMS: atom_id res chain seq x y z
N MET A 1 2.03 16.62 0.47
CA MET A 1 1.59 15.32 -0.10
C MET A 1 1.58 15.45 -1.61
N LYS A 2 2.14 14.49 -2.33
CA LYS A 2 2.07 14.45 -3.80
C LYS A 2 1.07 13.36 -4.22
N SER A 3 0.14 13.70 -5.11
CA SER A 3 -0.84 12.75 -5.64
C SER A 3 -0.67 12.60 -7.15
N VAL A 4 -0.76 11.37 -7.65
CA VAL A 4 -0.72 11.09 -9.10
C VAL A 4 -1.89 10.20 -9.47
N SER A 5 -2.54 10.54 -10.58
CA SER A 5 -3.49 9.63 -11.22
C SER A 5 -2.73 8.64 -12.06
N PHE A 6 -3.10 7.36 -11.97
CA PHE A 6 -2.52 6.30 -12.79
C PHE A 6 -3.64 5.48 -13.43
N GLU A 7 -3.49 5.20 -14.71
CA GLU A 7 -4.43 4.37 -15.48
C GLU A 7 -3.82 2.99 -15.70
N ILE A 8 -4.49 1.99 -15.15
CA ILE A 8 -4.10 0.58 -15.25
C ILE A 8 -4.61 0.06 -16.60
N PRO A 9 -3.74 -0.51 -17.45
CA PRO A 9 -4.19 -1.15 -18.69
C PRO A 9 -5.24 -2.22 -18.40
N THR A 10 -6.32 -2.26 -19.18
CA THR A 10 -7.47 -3.16 -18.96
C THR A 10 -7.06 -4.61 -18.78
N GLU A 11 -6.12 -5.10 -19.58
CA GLU A 11 -5.62 -6.47 -19.46
C GLU A 11 -4.95 -6.75 -18.10
N GLN A 12 -4.16 -5.80 -17.59
CA GLN A 12 -3.51 -5.90 -16.28
C GLN A 12 -4.54 -5.80 -15.16
N LEU A 13 -5.53 -4.90 -15.30
CA LEU A 13 -6.61 -4.79 -14.33
C LEU A 13 -7.39 -6.11 -14.22
N ASN A 14 -7.78 -6.71 -15.35
CA ASN A 14 -8.51 -7.98 -15.37
C ASN A 14 -7.71 -9.08 -14.66
N LYS A 15 -6.42 -9.23 -14.98
CA LYS A 15 -5.52 -10.19 -14.32
C LYS A 15 -5.45 -9.98 -12.81
N LEU A 16 -5.35 -8.72 -12.35
CA LEU A 16 -5.34 -8.41 -10.92
C LEU A 16 -6.64 -8.80 -10.22
N LEU A 17 -7.78 -8.54 -10.87
CA LEU A 17 -9.10 -8.86 -10.31
C LEU A 17 -9.36 -10.37 -10.27
N GLU A 18 -8.82 -11.13 -11.23
CA GLU A 18 -8.84 -12.59 -11.22
C GLU A 18 -7.98 -13.18 -10.10
N MET A 19 -6.77 -12.64 -9.89
CA MET A 19 -5.87 -13.10 -8.82
C MET A 19 -6.38 -12.77 -7.41
N TYR A 20 -7.09 -11.66 -7.26
CA TYR A 20 -7.58 -11.15 -5.98
C TYR A 20 -9.09 -10.87 -6.05
N PRO A 21 -9.93 -11.93 -6.14
CA PRO A 21 -11.35 -11.78 -6.47
C PRO A 21 -12.20 -11.23 -5.31
N ASN A 22 -11.70 -11.27 -4.06
CA ASN A 22 -12.56 -10.97 -2.91
C ASN A 22 -12.60 -9.46 -2.64
N LYS A 23 -13.71 -8.83 -3.04
CA LYS A 23 -13.99 -7.42 -2.74
C LYS A 23 -14.06 -7.17 -1.23
N GLY A 24 -13.53 -6.04 -0.77
CA GLY A 24 -13.53 -5.64 0.64
C GLY A 24 -12.64 -6.46 1.59
N LYS A 25 -12.04 -7.57 1.13
CA LYS A 25 -11.10 -8.36 1.94
C LYS A 25 -9.77 -7.63 2.02
N ASN A 26 -9.37 -7.22 3.23
CA ASN A 26 -8.17 -6.40 3.45
C ASN A 26 -6.88 -6.97 2.81
N SER A 27 -6.70 -8.30 2.81
CA SER A 27 -5.53 -8.93 2.17
C SER A 27 -5.51 -8.72 0.66
N ASP A 28 -6.67 -8.86 0.00
CA ASP A 28 -6.80 -8.74 -1.44
C ASP A 28 -6.63 -7.27 -1.85
N VAL A 29 -7.24 -6.35 -1.11
CA VAL A 29 -7.07 -4.90 -1.31
C VAL A 29 -5.60 -4.49 -1.15
N GLY A 30 -4.91 -5.00 -0.12
CA GLY A 30 -3.49 -4.74 0.11
C GLY A 30 -2.61 -5.27 -1.03
N ASN A 31 -2.84 -6.51 -1.46
CA ASN A 31 -2.08 -7.10 -2.55
C ASN A 31 -2.28 -6.36 -3.88
N ILE A 32 -3.51 -5.99 -4.21
CA ILE A 32 -3.78 -5.19 -5.42
C ILE A 32 -3.06 -3.84 -5.34
N ALA A 33 -3.06 -3.17 -4.18
CA ALA A 33 -2.37 -1.89 -4.01
C ALA A 33 -0.86 -1.99 -4.30
N VAL A 34 -0.20 -3.03 -3.79
CA VAL A 34 1.23 -3.29 -4.06
C VAL A 34 1.47 -3.49 -5.55
N MET A 35 0.66 -4.33 -6.21
CA MET A 35 0.80 -4.57 -7.65
C MET A 35 0.57 -3.29 -8.48
N VAL A 36 -0.39 -2.46 -8.08
CA VAL A 36 -0.64 -1.17 -8.73
C VAL A 36 0.56 -0.23 -8.60
N ALA A 37 1.19 -0.18 -7.43
CA ALA A 37 2.41 0.60 -7.24
C ALA A 37 3.55 0.10 -8.14
N GLU A 38 3.74 -1.22 -8.25
CA GLU A 38 4.73 -1.79 -9.18
C GLU A 38 4.44 -1.43 -10.64
N LEU A 39 3.18 -1.51 -11.09
CA LEU A 39 2.79 -1.10 -12.44
C LEU A 39 3.07 0.38 -12.68
N TYR A 40 2.78 1.24 -11.69
CA TYR A 40 3.11 2.65 -11.78
C TYR A 40 4.62 2.87 -11.93
N PHE A 41 5.46 2.25 -11.08
CA PHE A 41 6.91 2.40 -11.18
C PHE A 41 7.48 1.83 -12.49
N LYS A 42 6.98 0.68 -12.96
CA LYS A 42 7.34 0.13 -14.28
C LYS A 42 6.98 1.08 -15.43
N SER A 43 5.89 1.83 -15.31
CA SER A 43 5.51 2.80 -16.34
C SER A 43 6.47 4.00 -16.42
N LEU A 44 7.16 4.32 -15.32
CA LEU A 44 8.17 5.38 -15.26
C LEU A 44 9.56 4.90 -15.67
N ASP A 45 9.87 3.65 -15.32
CA ASP A 45 11.12 2.99 -15.65
C ASP A 45 10.87 1.48 -15.81
N PRO A 46 10.83 0.98 -17.06
CA PRO A 46 10.60 -0.43 -17.35
C PRO A 46 11.62 -1.38 -16.71
N ASP A 47 12.82 -0.89 -16.42
CA ASP A 47 13.92 -1.67 -15.82
C ASP A 47 13.87 -1.70 -14.28
N SER A 48 12.82 -1.14 -13.68
CA SER A 48 12.62 -1.17 -12.23
C SER A 48 12.58 -2.61 -11.69
N ILE A 49 13.34 -2.85 -10.63
CA ILE A 49 13.36 -4.13 -9.90
C ILE A 49 12.59 -3.98 -8.59
N PHE A 50 11.75 -4.96 -8.28
CA PHE A 50 10.86 -4.95 -7.12
C PHE A 50 11.21 -6.08 -6.17
N THR A 51 11.37 -5.76 -4.89
CA THR A 51 11.55 -6.74 -3.82
C THR A 51 10.46 -6.53 -2.76
N ARG A 52 9.90 -7.63 -2.26
CA ARG A 52 8.89 -7.64 -1.19
C ARG A 52 9.39 -8.48 -0.02
N GLY A 53 8.96 -8.17 1.20
CA GLY A 53 9.38 -8.94 2.38
C GLY A 53 8.92 -8.31 3.69
N SER A 54 9.87 -7.86 4.50
CA SER A 54 9.60 -7.14 5.75
C SER A 54 8.96 -5.76 5.53
N ILE A 55 9.14 -5.21 4.32
CA ILE A 55 8.57 -3.96 3.83
C ILE A 55 7.63 -4.31 2.68
N ASP A 56 6.53 -3.59 2.54
CA ASP A 56 5.51 -3.85 1.52
C ASP A 56 6.11 -3.80 0.10
N LEU A 57 6.95 -2.80 -0.20
CA LEU A 57 7.62 -2.69 -1.50
C LEU A 57 8.96 -1.96 -1.42
N GLN A 58 10.02 -2.58 -1.94
CA GLN A 58 11.28 -1.93 -2.28
C GLN A 58 11.40 -1.82 -3.80
N VAL A 59 11.75 -0.62 -4.28
CA VAL A 59 11.93 -0.32 -5.71
C VAL A 59 13.38 0.08 -5.95
N THR A 60 14.04 -0.61 -6.88
CA THR A 60 15.35 -0.20 -7.40
C THR A 60 15.20 0.27 -8.84
N SER A 61 15.54 1.53 -9.11
CA SER A 61 15.43 2.16 -10.43
C SER A 61 16.57 3.17 -10.59
N LYS A 62 17.21 3.19 -11.76
CA LYS A 62 18.30 4.13 -12.11
C LYS A 62 19.40 4.25 -11.03
N GLY A 63 19.78 3.12 -10.43
CA GLY A 63 20.83 3.04 -9.40
C GLY A 63 20.43 3.57 -8.02
N ARG A 64 19.13 3.85 -7.79
CA ARG A 64 18.58 4.22 -6.48
C ARG A 64 17.65 3.14 -5.99
N THR A 65 17.68 2.90 -4.69
CA THR A 65 16.80 1.95 -4.00
C THR A 65 16.02 2.70 -2.94
N GLU A 66 14.69 2.60 -3.01
CA GLU A 66 13.77 3.24 -2.08
C GLU A 66 12.76 2.22 -1.54
N ASN A 67 12.42 2.37 -0.27
CA ASN A 67 11.45 1.55 0.44
C ASN A 67 10.12 2.30 0.57
N TYR A 68 9.01 1.57 0.49
CA TYR A 68 7.67 2.11 0.59
C TYR A 68 6.77 1.22 1.44
N GLU A 69 6.00 1.86 2.33
CA GLU A 69 4.82 1.24 2.94
C GLU A 69 3.63 1.43 1.99
N ILE A 70 2.87 0.38 1.70
CA ILE A 70 1.75 0.44 0.75
C ILE A 70 0.43 0.17 1.48
N LYS A 71 -0.53 1.08 1.30
CA LYS A 71 -1.88 0.89 1.87
C LYS A 71 -2.95 1.12 0.82
N GLY A 72 -3.79 0.12 0.61
CA GLY A 72 -4.89 0.19 -0.36
C GLY A 72 -6.26 0.52 0.24
N THR A 73 -7.11 1.19 -0.53
CA THR A 73 -8.56 1.26 -0.27
C THR A 73 -9.36 1.26 -1.57
N GLU A 74 -10.54 0.66 -1.50
CA GLU A 74 -11.55 0.72 -2.56
C GLU A 74 -12.30 2.07 -2.54
N ASP A 75 -12.20 2.85 -1.45
CA ASP A 75 -12.76 4.20 -1.38
C ASP A 75 -12.07 5.14 -2.39
N ALA A 76 -12.80 6.11 -2.94
CA ALA A 76 -12.22 7.10 -3.84
C ALA A 76 -11.21 8.03 -3.14
N ASP A 77 -11.45 8.32 -1.86
CA ASP A 77 -10.61 9.16 -1.02
C ASP A 77 -9.63 8.34 -0.15
N ILE A 78 -8.68 9.02 0.49
CA ILE A 78 -7.64 8.42 1.34
C ILE A 78 -8.21 7.53 2.44
N ALA A 79 -9.40 7.84 2.97
CA ALA A 79 -10.06 7.13 4.07
C ALA A 79 -9.14 6.96 5.29
N TRP A 80 -8.68 8.09 5.85
CA TRP A 80 -7.70 8.17 6.94
C TRP A 80 -7.99 7.24 8.12
N ALA A 81 -9.25 7.14 8.55
CA ALA A 81 -9.64 6.29 9.68
C ALA A 81 -9.38 4.77 9.46
N LYS A 82 -9.17 4.34 8.20
CA LYS A 82 -8.85 2.96 7.84
C LYS A 82 -7.34 2.71 7.71
N LEU A 83 -6.51 3.76 7.71
CA LEU A 83 -5.06 3.63 7.64
C LEU A 83 -4.51 3.21 8.99
N LYS A 84 -3.93 2.00 9.04
CA LYS A 84 -3.26 1.48 10.22
C LYS A 84 -1.95 0.83 9.80
N VAL A 85 -0.90 1.11 10.56
CA VAL A 85 0.35 0.34 10.54
C VAL A 85 0.33 -0.63 11.71
N SER A 86 0.75 -1.87 11.48
CA SER A 86 0.57 -2.95 12.46
C SER A 86 1.85 -3.37 13.18
N SER A 87 3.02 -2.97 12.69
CA SER A 87 4.31 -3.33 13.27
C SER A 87 5.06 -2.10 13.77
N ARG A 88 5.79 -2.29 14.86
CA ARG A 88 6.69 -1.26 15.39
C ARG A 88 7.77 -0.89 14.38
N GLN A 89 8.30 -1.87 13.66
CA GLN A 89 9.27 -1.67 12.59
C GLN A 89 8.76 -0.70 11.52
N CYS A 90 7.54 -0.89 11.01
CA CYS A 90 6.96 0.00 10.00
C CYS A 90 6.81 1.43 10.53
N TYR A 91 6.36 1.57 11.79
CA TYR A 91 6.29 2.88 12.45
C TYR A 91 7.67 3.55 12.47
N ASP A 92 8.71 2.84 12.94
CA ASP A 92 10.06 3.40 13.07
C ASP A 92 10.64 3.79 11.70
N GLU A 93 10.42 2.98 10.65
CA GLU A 93 10.87 3.28 9.29
C GLU A 93 10.15 4.49 8.67
N LEU A 94 8.83 4.63 8.88
CA LEU A 94 8.08 5.81 8.43
C LEU A 94 8.56 7.09 9.13
N VAL A 95 8.83 7.02 10.43
CA VAL A 95 9.42 8.15 11.19
C VAL A 95 10.82 8.48 10.68
N ALA A 96 11.60 7.49 10.28
CA ALA A 96 12.93 7.67 9.68
C ALA A 96 12.91 8.22 8.24
N GLY A 97 11.73 8.43 7.65
CA GLY A 97 11.56 9.07 6.34
C GLY A 97 11.11 8.13 5.22
N MET A 98 10.76 6.88 5.50
CA MET A 98 10.12 6.01 4.52
C MET A 98 8.80 6.63 4.03
N ILE A 99 8.53 6.50 2.73
CA ILE A 99 7.31 7.05 2.13
C ILE A 99 6.17 6.05 2.30
N LEU A 100 5.00 6.56 2.72
CA LEU A 100 3.75 5.80 2.64
C LEU A 100 3.05 6.12 1.31
N ILE A 101 2.76 5.08 0.53
CA ILE A 101 1.92 5.19 -0.67
C ILE A 101 0.52 4.70 -0.33
N ARG A 102 -0.44 5.64 -0.31
CA ARG A 102 -1.86 5.30 -0.23
C ARG A 102 -2.44 5.20 -1.64
N VAL A 103 -2.91 4.02 -2.00
CA VAL A 103 -3.59 3.77 -3.28
C VAL A 103 -5.10 3.80 -3.04
N THR A 104 -5.81 4.73 -3.69
CA THR A 104 -7.27 4.85 -3.61
C THR A 104 -7.95 4.43 -4.90
N ASN A 105 -9.27 4.27 -4.82
CA ASN A 105 -10.13 3.83 -5.91
C ASN A 105 -9.71 2.48 -6.49
N ILE A 106 -9.16 1.59 -5.66
CA ILE A 106 -8.68 0.26 -6.07
C ILE A 106 -9.83 -0.54 -6.71
N ARG A 107 -9.46 -1.41 -7.67
CA ARG A 107 -10.34 -2.20 -8.55
C ARG A 107 -10.97 -1.42 -9.71
N ASN A 108 -10.63 -0.15 -9.87
CA ASN A 108 -11.01 0.64 -11.03
C ASN A 108 -9.80 0.87 -11.94
N ALA A 109 -10.04 1.14 -13.22
CA ALA A 109 -8.99 1.41 -14.20
C ALA A 109 -8.16 2.65 -13.84
N LYS A 110 -8.81 3.69 -13.33
CA LYS A 110 -8.16 4.91 -12.88
C LYS A 110 -8.04 4.93 -11.36
N VAL A 111 -6.82 4.87 -10.87
CA VAL A 111 -6.47 4.90 -9.44
C VAL A 111 -5.68 6.15 -9.10
N ILE A 112 -5.57 6.47 -7.82
CA ILE A 112 -4.75 7.58 -7.34
C ILE A 112 -3.73 7.03 -6.35
N LEU A 113 -2.46 7.39 -6.56
CA LEU A 113 -1.37 7.09 -5.63
C LEU A 113 -0.99 8.38 -4.90
N HIS A 114 -1.17 8.40 -3.59
CA HIS A 114 -0.76 9.48 -2.71
C HIS A 114 0.55 9.12 -2.01
N PHE A 115 1.61 9.88 -2.29
CA PHE A 115 2.92 9.77 -1.68
C PHE A 115 2.97 10.71 -0.47
N MET A 116 3.11 10.12 0.71
CA MET A 116 2.97 10.80 1.99
C MET A 116 4.18 10.59 2.88
N LYS A 117 4.59 11.64 3.59
CA LYS A 117 5.70 11.61 4.54
C LYS A 117 5.24 11.87 5.96
N TYR A 118 5.81 11.14 6.91
CA TYR A 118 5.57 11.35 8.34
C TYR A 118 6.06 12.74 8.77
N GLY A 119 5.30 13.43 9.62
CA GLY A 119 5.62 14.77 10.12
C GLY A 119 5.35 15.90 9.11
N GLU A 120 5.10 15.57 7.84
CA GLU A 120 4.68 16.53 6.80
C GLU A 120 3.20 16.34 6.45
N ASP A 121 2.81 15.12 6.08
CA ASP A 121 1.49 14.80 5.53
C ASP A 121 0.58 14.07 6.51
N PHE A 122 1.18 13.36 7.46
CA PHE A 122 0.46 12.63 8.49
C PHE A 122 1.31 12.50 9.76
N THR A 123 0.62 12.28 10.87
CA THR A 123 1.19 11.82 12.13
C THR A 123 0.57 10.50 12.50
N MET A 124 1.21 9.75 13.40
CA MET A 124 0.71 8.48 13.89
C MET A 124 0.56 8.56 15.41
N VAL A 125 -0.48 7.90 15.93
CA VAL A 125 -0.71 7.74 17.35
C VAL A 125 -0.76 6.24 17.64
N GLU A 126 -0.15 5.82 18.75
CA GLU A 126 -0.16 4.42 19.16
C GLU A 126 -1.57 3.99 19.58
N GLU A 127 -2.00 2.82 19.13
CA GLU A 127 -3.27 2.20 19.52
C GLU A 127 -3.03 0.84 20.18
N PRO A 128 -3.61 0.55 21.36
CA PRO A 128 -3.51 -0.77 21.97
C PRO A 128 -4.27 -1.82 21.15
N ARG A 129 -3.68 -3.02 20.97
CA ARG A 129 -4.35 -4.19 20.37
C ARG A 129 -4.36 -5.35 21.35
N TRP A 130 -5.56 -5.78 21.75
CA TRP A 130 -5.78 -6.98 22.55
C TRP A 130 -6.54 -8.00 21.71
N SER A 131 -6.01 -9.22 21.60
CA SER A 131 -6.70 -10.32 20.95
C SER A 131 -7.38 -11.21 22.00
N ILE A 132 -8.66 -11.49 21.80
CA ILE A 132 -9.48 -12.27 22.74
C ILE A 132 -9.35 -13.77 22.47
N LYS A 133 -9.27 -14.57 23.53
CA LYS A 133 -9.29 -16.05 23.48
C LYS A 133 -10.52 -16.60 24.19
N LYS A 134 -11.01 -17.74 23.69
CA LYS A 134 -12.04 -18.54 24.37
C LYS A 134 -11.40 -19.23 25.59
N VAL A 135 -12.08 -19.18 26.73
CA VAL A 135 -11.73 -20.02 27.89
C VAL A 135 -12.20 -21.45 27.61
N SER A 136 -11.28 -22.42 27.67
CA SER A 136 -11.58 -23.84 27.50
C SER A 136 -12.03 -24.43 28.83
N ASN A 137 -13.33 -24.72 28.99
CA ASN A 137 -13.78 -25.59 30.09
C ASN A 137 -13.60 -27.05 29.64
N LYS A 138 -12.86 -27.84 30.43
CA LYS A 138 -12.77 -29.30 30.29
C LYS A 138 -14.01 -29.97 30.86
#